data_AF-A0A355QCH7-F1
#
_entry.id   AF-A0A355QCH7-F1
#
_cell.length_a   1.000
_cell.length_b   1.000
_cell.length_c   1.000
_cell.angle_alpha   90.00
_cell.angle_beta   90.00
_cell.angle_gamma   90.00
#
_symmetry.space_group_name_H-M   'P 1'
#
loop_
_entity.id
_entity.type
_entity.pdbx_description
1 polymer ?
#
loop_
_entity_poly.entity_id
_entity_poly.type
_entity_poly.pdbx_seq_one_letter_code
_entity_poly.pdbx_strand_id
1 'polypeptide(L)'
;IYAFGSRTDRHLNIIGETLQGSHAATEFVGWYNGHPDYRHHQFDLTSKRVAIIGMGNVAIDCARILCQDPENLAKTDIAQHALEALRQSEVEEVFLIGRRGPVQAAFTPAEVRELLHLPKVDAVMRASDLELDEHSKEELSKASRNTKLNMEILQQIHDQGDRGNPRKLHLCFLISP
;
A
#
# COMPACT_ATOMS: atom_id res chain seq x y z
N ILE A 1 10.33 24.88 22.20
CA ILE A 1 10.24 24.14 20.92
C ILE A 1 9.40 22.91 21.19
N TYR A 2 8.30 22.71 20.45
CA TYR A 2 7.46 21.51 20.52
C TYR A 2 7.77 20.63 19.30
N ALA A 3 8.07 19.34 19.51
CA ALA A 3 8.54 18.41 18.46
C ALA A 3 7.99 16.98 18.64
N PHE A 4 6.70 16.85 19.01
CA PHE A 4 6.07 15.57 19.37
C PHE A 4 5.45 14.80 18.19
N GLY A 5 5.55 15.31 16.96
CA GLY A 5 5.03 14.68 15.75
C GLY A 5 3.49 14.64 15.68
N SER A 6 2.95 13.74 14.85
CA SER A 6 1.52 13.44 14.76
C SER A 6 1.27 12.02 15.26
N ARG A 7 0.50 11.87 16.34
CA ARG A 7 0.19 10.56 16.93
C ARG A 7 -1.13 9.96 16.44
N THR A 8 -1.97 10.76 15.79
CA THR A 8 -3.35 10.39 15.46
C THR A 8 -3.54 10.18 13.97
N ASP A 9 -4.27 9.13 13.63
CA ASP A 9 -4.71 8.83 12.28
C ASP A 9 -5.91 9.66 11.85
N ARG A 10 -6.16 9.66 10.55
CA ARG A 10 -7.36 10.26 9.97
C ARG A 10 -8.43 9.19 9.81
N HIS A 11 -9.52 9.36 10.53
CA HIS A 11 -10.70 8.51 10.39
C HIS A 11 -11.34 8.66 9.01
N LEU A 12 -11.85 7.54 8.49
CA LEU A 12 -12.64 7.49 7.25
C LEU A 12 -14.05 8.06 7.48
N ASN A 13 -14.57 7.96 8.70
CA ASN A 13 -15.92 8.36 9.11
C ASN A 13 -17.02 7.64 8.31
N ILE A 14 -16.86 6.33 8.14
CA ILE A 14 -17.81 5.45 7.43
C ILE A 14 -18.42 4.41 8.37
N ILE A 15 -19.58 3.87 7.98
CA ILE A 15 -20.20 2.78 8.71
C ILE A 15 -19.28 1.55 8.63
N GLY A 16 -18.96 0.97 9.79
CA GLY A 16 -18.12 -0.22 9.88
C GLY A 16 -16.63 0.05 10.11
N GLU A 17 -16.19 1.31 10.17
CA GLU A 17 -14.78 1.67 10.42
C GLU A 17 -14.22 1.09 11.73
N THR A 18 -15.07 0.85 12.73
CA THR A 18 -14.68 0.31 14.04
C THR A 18 -14.88 -1.21 14.16
N LEU A 19 -15.24 -1.89 13.07
CA LEU A 19 -15.34 -3.36 13.06
C LEU A 19 -13.96 -4.00 13.21
N GLN A 20 -13.93 -5.21 13.77
CA GLN A 20 -12.72 -6.02 13.83
C GLN A 20 -12.16 -6.24 12.42
N GLY A 21 -10.84 -6.06 12.25
CA GLY A 21 -10.17 -6.12 10.95
C GLY A 21 -10.05 -4.75 10.25
N SER A 22 -10.71 -3.71 10.74
CA SER A 22 -10.50 -2.33 10.31
C SER A 22 -9.48 -1.65 11.24
N HIS A 23 -8.31 -1.34 10.69
CA HIS A 23 -7.17 -0.84 11.45
C HIS A 23 -6.55 0.38 10.79
N ALA A 24 -5.97 1.26 11.60
CA ALA A 24 -5.18 2.35 11.06
C ALA A 24 -3.83 1.83 10.54
N ALA A 25 -3.31 2.45 9.48
CA ALA A 25 -2.03 2.04 8.91
C ALA A 25 -0.87 2.23 9.91
N THR A 26 -0.91 3.27 10.74
CA THR A 26 0.07 3.53 11.81
C THR A 26 0.11 2.42 12.86
N GLU A 27 -1.02 1.79 13.18
CA GLU A 27 -1.10 0.65 14.10
C GLU A 27 -0.35 -0.54 13.50
N PHE A 28 -0.60 -0.84 12.22
CA PHE A 28 0.10 -1.91 11.51
C PHE A 28 1.60 -1.64 11.38
N VAL A 29 1.98 -0.41 11.05
CA VAL A 29 3.37 0.05 10.98
C VAL A 29 4.05 -0.04 12.34
N GLY A 30 3.39 0.42 13.40
CA GLY A 30 3.89 0.34 14.76
C GLY A 30 4.05 -1.11 15.21
N TRP A 31 3.10 -1.97 14.86
CA TRP A 31 3.12 -3.40 15.17
C TRP A 31 4.32 -4.10 14.53
N TYR A 32 4.50 -4.01 13.21
CA TYR A 32 5.62 -4.69 12.56
C TYR A 32 6.99 -4.09 12.91
N ASN A 33 7.05 -2.82 13.33
CA ASN A 33 8.27 -2.19 13.85
C ASN A 33 8.49 -2.39 15.36
N GLY A 34 7.60 -3.11 16.06
CA GLY A 34 7.77 -3.44 17.47
C GLY A 34 7.58 -2.25 18.43
N HIS A 35 6.82 -1.24 18.03
CA HIS A 35 6.48 -0.11 18.88
C HIS A 35 5.74 -0.60 20.15
N PRO A 36 6.12 -0.17 21.37
CA PRO A 36 5.57 -0.71 22.62
C PRO A 36 4.05 -0.62 22.74
N ASP A 37 3.44 0.43 22.20
CA ASP A 37 1.99 0.63 22.23
C ASP A 37 1.22 -0.32 21.30
N TYR A 38 1.88 -0.86 20.27
CA TYR A 38 1.26 -1.67 19.21
C TYR A 38 1.71 -3.14 19.20
N ARG A 39 2.77 -3.51 19.91
CA ARG A 39 3.32 -4.90 19.94
C ARG A 39 2.35 -5.98 20.42
N HIS A 40 1.26 -5.59 21.07
CA HIS A 40 0.21 -6.49 21.57
C HIS A 40 -1.01 -6.54 20.64
N HIS A 41 -1.02 -5.74 19.56
CA HIS A 41 -2.08 -5.80 18.56
C HIS A 41 -2.05 -7.13 17.82
N GLN A 42 -3.24 -7.61 17.47
CA GLN A 42 -3.43 -8.80 16.67
C GLN A 42 -4.09 -8.38 15.37
N PHE A 43 -3.46 -8.74 14.25
CA PHE A 43 -4.00 -8.59 12.92
C PHE A 43 -4.45 -9.97 12.44
N ASP A 44 -5.70 -10.07 12.01
CA ASP A 44 -6.20 -11.30 11.39
C ASP A 44 -5.69 -11.37 9.94
N LEU A 45 -4.65 -12.20 9.74
CA LEU A 45 -4.03 -12.44 8.45
C LEU A 45 -4.52 -13.74 7.79
N THR A 46 -5.61 -14.34 8.28
CA THR A 46 -6.23 -15.52 7.65
C THR A 46 -7.12 -15.13 6.46
N SER A 47 -7.43 -13.84 6.31
CA SER A 47 -8.16 -13.34 5.15
C SER A 47 -7.28 -13.34 3.91
N LYS A 48 -7.78 -13.90 2.81
CA LYS A 48 -7.06 -13.92 1.52
C LYS A 48 -6.88 -12.54 0.88
N ARG A 49 -7.70 -11.56 1.28
CA ARG A 49 -7.75 -10.22 0.66
C ARG A 49 -7.67 -9.13 1.70
N VAL A 50 -6.83 -8.13 1.44
CA VAL A 50 -6.68 -6.93 2.29
C VAL A 50 -6.88 -5.68 1.45
N ALA A 51 -7.68 -4.73 1.96
CA ALA A 51 -7.82 -3.40 1.37
C ALA A 51 -7.06 -2.37 2.21
N ILE A 52 -6.26 -1.55 1.54
CA ILE A 52 -5.51 -0.44 2.12
C ILE A 52 -6.02 0.85 1.48
N ILE A 53 -6.60 1.72 2.31
CA ILE A 53 -7.13 3.01 1.84
C ILE A 53 -6.03 4.07 1.87
N GLY A 54 -5.59 4.50 0.69
CA GLY A 54 -4.57 5.52 0.52
C GLY A 54 -3.58 5.20 -0.59
N MET A 55 -3.01 6.26 -1.18
CA MET A 55 -2.00 6.20 -2.23
C MET A 55 -0.75 7.00 -1.84
N GLY A 56 -0.27 6.81 -0.60
CA GLY A 56 0.95 7.44 -0.07
C GLY A 56 2.00 6.39 0.29
N ASN A 57 3.21 6.82 0.65
CA ASN A 57 4.31 5.91 0.98
C ASN A 57 3.95 4.90 2.09
N VAL A 58 3.25 5.33 3.14
CA VAL A 58 2.82 4.43 4.22
C VAL A 58 1.93 3.30 3.70
N ALA A 59 1.04 3.59 2.75
CA ALA A 59 0.20 2.55 2.14
C ALA A 59 1.04 1.56 1.32
N ILE A 60 2.05 2.07 0.60
CA ILE A 60 3.02 1.24 -0.13
C ILE A 60 3.80 0.34 0.83
N ASP A 61 4.25 0.86 1.98
CA ASP A 61 4.97 0.07 2.99
C ASP A 61 4.11 -1.05 3.56
N CYS A 62 2.86 -0.74 3.94
CA CYS A 62 1.92 -1.77 4.39
C CYS A 62 1.71 -2.86 3.32
N ALA A 63 1.52 -2.46 2.06
CA ALA A 63 1.38 -3.40 0.96
C ALA A 63 2.64 -4.26 0.77
N ARG A 64 3.84 -3.66 0.83
CA ARG A 64 5.11 -4.38 0.72
C ARG A 64 5.26 -5.40 1.83
N ILE A 65 4.99 -5.05 3.08
CA ILE A 65 5.07 -5.98 4.22
C ILE A 65 4.09 -7.14 4.07
N LEU A 66 2.85 -6.87 3.66
CA LEU A 66 1.84 -7.92 3.44
C LEU A 66 2.17 -8.85 2.26
N CYS A 67 2.78 -8.31 1.20
CA CYS A 67 3.06 -9.07 -0.03
C CYS A 67 4.41 -9.80 -0.01
N GLN A 68 5.39 -9.31 0.76
CA GLN A 68 6.78 -9.82 0.73
C GLN A 68 6.87 -11.28 1.23
N ASP A 69 7.87 -12.00 0.71
CA ASP A 69 8.26 -13.31 1.25
C ASP A 69 8.75 -13.15 2.70
N PRO A 70 8.12 -13.82 3.69
CA PRO A 70 8.53 -13.73 5.09
C PRO A 70 10.02 -14.06 5.30
N GLU A 71 10.63 -14.91 4.47
CA GLU A 71 12.05 -15.26 4.60
C GLU A 71 12.99 -14.14 4.11
N ASN A 72 12.50 -13.19 3.32
CA ASN A 72 13.22 -11.96 3.04
C ASN A 72 13.05 -10.95 4.18
N LEU A 73 11.85 -10.88 4.78
CA LEU A 73 11.60 -10.04 5.96
C LEU A 73 12.40 -10.52 7.18
N ALA A 74 12.65 -11.82 7.32
CA ALA A 74 13.47 -12.39 8.38
C ALA A 74 14.94 -11.90 8.40
N LYS A 75 15.38 -11.23 7.33
CA LYS A 75 16.71 -10.62 7.20
C LYS A 75 16.74 -9.14 7.60
N THR A 76 15.59 -8.55 7.94
CA THR A 76 15.47 -7.16 8.38
C THR A 76 15.30 -7.08 9.90
N ASP A 77 15.10 -5.88 10.43
CA ASP A 77 14.81 -5.59 11.83
C ASP A 77 13.31 -5.67 12.18
N ILE A 78 12.50 -6.34 11.35
CA ILE A 78 11.07 -6.53 11.61
C ILE A 78 10.85 -7.23 12.96
N ALA A 79 9.82 -6.82 13.70
CA ALA A 79 9.51 -7.41 14.98
C ALA A 79 9.18 -8.90 14.86
N GLN A 80 9.80 -9.73 15.70
CA GLN A 80 9.69 -11.18 15.64
C GLN A 80 8.24 -11.68 15.68
N HIS A 81 7.38 -11.08 16.52
CA HIS A 81 5.97 -11.44 16.61
C HIS A 81 5.20 -11.14 15.32
N ALA A 82 5.55 -10.06 14.61
CA ALA A 82 4.95 -9.71 13.33
C ALA A 82 5.43 -10.65 12.22
N LEU A 83 6.71 -11.00 12.21
CA LEU A 83 7.26 -11.98 11.28
C LEU A 83 6.61 -13.36 11.43
N GLU A 84 6.40 -13.81 12.67
CA GLU A 84 5.71 -15.08 12.97
C GLU A 84 4.27 -15.07 12.44
N ALA A 85 3.53 -13.98 12.64
CA ALA A 85 2.19 -13.82 12.08
C ALA A 85 2.20 -13.80 10.54
N LEU A 86 3.14 -13.07 9.92
CA LEU A 86 3.28 -12.98 8.46
C LEU A 86 3.65 -14.33 7.82
N ARG A 87 4.40 -15.20 8.52
CA ARG A 87 4.65 -16.58 8.07
C ARG A 87 3.41 -17.45 8.00
N GLN A 88 2.39 -17.15 8.80
CA GLN A 88 1.10 -17.85 8.81
C GLN A 88 0.02 -17.12 7.99
N SER A 89 0.37 -16.02 7.32
CA SER A 89 -0.56 -15.22 6.53
C SER A 89 -1.08 -15.98 5.32
N GLU A 90 -2.40 -15.96 5.14
CA GLU A 90 -3.11 -16.47 3.96
C GLU A 90 -3.39 -15.37 2.92
N VAL A 91 -2.87 -14.16 3.12
CA VAL A 91 -3.07 -13.03 2.21
C VAL A 91 -2.47 -13.35 0.84
N GLU A 92 -3.33 -13.33 -0.18
CA GLU A 92 -3.02 -13.57 -1.59
C GLU A 92 -3.17 -12.28 -2.41
N GLU A 93 -4.15 -11.43 -2.07
CA GLU A 93 -4.43 -10.19 -2.80
C GLU A 93 -4.44 -8.97 -1.86
N VAL A 94 -3.69 -7.93 -2.23
CA VAL A 94 -3.69 -6.64 -1.53
C VAL A 94 -4.19 -5.56 -2.49
N PHE A 95 -5.14 -4.74 -2.04
CA PHE A 95 -5.73 -3.65 -2.82
C PHE A 95 -5.32 -2.30 -2.24
N LEU A 96 -4.52 -1.53 -2.98
CA LEU A 96 -4.28 -0.13 -2.71
C LEU A 96 -5.38 0.69 -3.37
N ILE A 97 -6.15 1.41 -2.57
CA ILE A 97 -7.35 2.12 -3.03
C ILE A 97 -7.18 3.63 -2.85
N GLY A 98 -7.25 4.35 -3.96
CA GLY A 98 -7.13 5.80 -4.03
C GLY A 98 -8.42 6.46 -4.49
N ARG A 99 -8.90 7.44 -3.74
CA ARG A 99 -10.10 8.23 -4.10
C ARG A 99 -9.92 9.18 -5.30
N ARG A 100 -8.67 9.50 -5.65
CA ARG A 100 -8.32 10.36 -6.79
C ARG A 100 -7.61 9.55 -7.87
N GLY A 101 -7.29 10.19 -8.98
CA GLY A 101 -6.55 9.60 -10.09
C GLY A 101 -5.05 9.39 -9.78
N PRO A 102 -4.34 8.73 -10.70
CA PRO A 102 -2.92 8.39 -10.55
C PRO A 102 -2.01 9.62 -10.49
N VAL A 103 -2.39 10.73 -11.14
CA VAL A 103 -1.63 11.99 -11.12
C VAL A 103 -1.56 12.58 -9.70
N GLN A 104 -2.60 12.39 -8.90
CA GLN A 104 -2.70 12.93 -7.55
C GLN A 104 -2.24 11.95 -6.46
N ALA A 105 -1.61 10.83 -6.83
CA ALA A 105 -1.03 9.90 -5.90
C ALA A 105 0.13 10.56 -5.12
N ALA A 106 0.20 10.28 -3.82
CA ALA A 106 1.14 10.92 -2.89
C ALA A 106 2.42 10.10 -2.64
N PHE A 107 2.53 8.90 -3.23
CA PHE A 107 3.77 8.12 -3.15
C PHE A 107 4.88 8.76 -3.98
N THR A 108 6.13 8.49 -3.60
CA THR A 108 7.30 8.96 -4.36
C THR A 108 7.75 7.95 -5.40
N PRO A 109 8.52 8.36 -6.42
CA PRO A 109 9.04 7.45 -7.44
C PRO A 109 9.91 6.32 -6.89
N ALA A 110 10.58 6.51 -5.75
CA ALA A 110 11.38 5.47 -5.13
C ALA A 110 10.47 4.34 -4.62
N GLU A 111 9.46 4.69 -3.82
CA GLU A 111 8.56 3.71 -3.21
C GLU A 111 7.72 2.96 -4.23
N VAL A 112 7.12 3.63 -5.21
CA VAL A 112 6.29 2.93 -6.21
C VAL A 112 7.11 2.03 -7.13
N ARG A 113 8.39 2.34 -7.36
CA ARG A 113 9.29 1.47 -8.15
C ARG A 113 9.58 0.15 -7.45
N GLU A 114 9.55 0.10 -6.12
CA GLU A 114 9.73 -1.15 -5.38
C GLU A 114 8.65 -2.18 -5.77
N LEU A 115 7.44 -1.73 -6.13
CA LEU A 115 6.33 -2.62 -6.51
C LEU A 115 6.62 -3.44 -7.78
N LEU A 116 7.42 -2.89 -8.71
CA LEU A 116 7.86 -3.61 -9.92
C LEU A 116 8.81 -4.77 -9.62
N HIS A 117 9.48 -4.73 -8.47
CA HIS A 117 10.59 -5.62 -8.13
C HIS A 117 10.26 -6.58 -6.98
N LEU A 118 8.99 -6.61 -6.54
CA LEU A 118 8.54 -7.55 -5.51
C LEU A 118 8.64 -9.00 -6.03
N PRO A 119 9.46 -9.87 -5.41
CA PRO A 119 9.58 -11.26 -5.84
C PRO A 119 8.27 -12.01 -5.64
N LYS A 120 7.84 -12.79 -6.64
CA LYS A 120 6.62 -13.60 -6.60
C LYS A 120 5.32 -12.81 -6.32
N VAL A 121 5.30 -11.52 -6.65
CA VAL A 121 4.12 -10.65 -6.55
C VAL A 121 3.92 -9.96 -7.88
N ASP A 122 2.68 -9.97 -8.37
CA ASP A 122 2.29 -9.18 -9.53
C ASP A 122 1.57 -7.90 -9.07
N ALA A 123 2.21 -6.75 -9.30
CA ALA A 123 1.52 -5.48 -9.25
C ALA A 123 0.64 -5.35 -10.50
N VAL A 124 -0.66 -5.09 -10.33
CA VAL A 124 -1.65 -5.09 -11.41
C VAL A 124 -2.55 -3.86 -11.34
N MET A 125 -2.94 -3.38 -12.52
CA MET A 125 -3.78 -2.20 -12.72
C MET A 125 -4.72 -2.41 -13.89
N ARG A 126 -5.96 -1.89 -13.81
CA ARG A 126 -6.86 -1.88 -14.97
C ARG A 126 -6.42 -0.77 -15.93
N ALA A 127 -6.74 -0.90 -17.21
CA ALA A 127 -6.51 0.19 -18.17
C ALA A 127 -7.23 1.49 -17.75
N SER A 128 -8.45 1.37 -17.22
CA SER A 128 -9.24 2.50 -16.71
C SER A 128 -8.59 3.24 -15.54
N ASP A 129 -7.66 2.61 -14.81
CA ASP A 129 -6.95 3.25 -13.70
C ASP A 129 -5.90 4.27 -14.20
N LEU A 130 -5.47 4.18 -15.47
CA LEU A 130 -4.52 5.09 -16.12
C LEU A 130 -5.19 6.13 -17.03
N GLU A 131 -6.49 6.00 -17.27
CA GLU A 131 -7.24 6.96 -18.08
C GLU A 131 -7.30 8.32 -17.37
N LEU A 132 -6.80 9.36 -18.06
CA LEU A 132 -6.78 10.72 -17.54
C LEU A 132 -7.88 11.56 -18.18
N ASP A 133 -8.67 12.23 -17.35
CA ASP A 133 -9.53 13.32 -17.80
C ASP A 133 -8.71 14.55 -18.22
N GLU A 134 -9.36 15.52 -18.87
CA GLU A 134 -8.68 16.73 -19.36
C GLU A 134 -8.02 17.53 -18.23
N HIS A 135 -8.62 17.55 -17.04
CA HIS A 135 -8.05 18.24 -15.90
C HIS A 135 -6.76 17.57 -15.41
N SER A 136 -6.74 16.24 -15.33
CA SER A 136 -5.58 15.45 -14.92
C SER A 136 -4.46 15.51 -15.96
N LYS A 137 -4.78 15.59 -17.25
CA LYS A 137 -3.79 15.85 -18.31
C LYS A 137 -3.15 17.23 -18.16
N GLU A 138 -3.97 18.25 -17.90
CA GLU A 138 -3.48 19.61 -17.66
C GLU A 138 -2.59 19.66 -16.40
N GLU A 139 -3.03 19.04 -15.30
CA GLU A 139 -2.26 18.92 -14.06
C GLU A 139 -0.91 18.24 -14.32
N LEU A 140 -0.91 17.09 -15.01
CA LEU A 140 0.30 16.34 -15.35
C LEU A 140 1.27 17.16 -16.21
N SER A 141 0.78 17.97 -17.15
CA SER A 141 1.63 18.80 -18.01
C SER A 141 2.49 19.78 -17.18
N LYS A 142 1.89 20.34 -16.12
CA LYS A 142 2.49 21.30 -15.19
C LYS A 142 3.14 20.63 -13.97
N ALA A 143 3.00 19.31 -13.83
CA ALA A 143 3.43 18.60 -12.64
C ALA A 143 4.96 18.50 -12.50
N SER A 144 5.38 18.20 -11.28
CA SER A 144 6.78 17.96 -10.94
C SER A 144 7.37 16.79 -11.73
N ARG A 145 8.71 16.75 -11.82
CA ARG A 145 9.43 15.59 -12.37
C ARG A 145 9.04 14.28 -11.68
N ASN A 146 8.84 14.30 -10.36
CA ASN A 146 8.47 13.12 -9.60
C ASN A 146 7.08 12.59 -10.01
N THR A 147 6.11 13.48 -10.21
CA THR A 147 4.77 13.09 -10.69
C THR A 147 4.84 12.46 -12.07
N LYS A 148 5.64 13.02 -12.98
CA LYS A 148 5.85 12.46 -14.33
C LYS A 148 6.50 11.08 -14.28
N LEU A 149 7.54 10.92 -13.44
CA LEU A 149 8.18 9.62 -13.19
C LEU A 149 7.20 8.60 -12.57
N ASN A 150 6.34 9.03 -11.65
CA ASN A 150 5.30 8.16 -11.09
C ASN A 150 4.38 7.63 -12.21
N MET A 151 3.95 8.50 -13.13
CA MET A 151 3.12 8.06 -14.27
C MET A 151 3.84 7.06 -15.16
N GLU A 152 5.14 7.27 -15.46
CA GLU A 152 5.94 6.30 -16.21
C GLU A 152 6.03 4.94 -15.49
N ILE A 153 6.21 4.93 -14.18
CA ILE A 153 6.27 3.69 -13.39
C ILE A 153 4.91 2.99 -13.36
N LEU A 154 3.81 3.73 -13.19
CA LEU A 154 2.47 3.15 -13.22
C LEU A 154 2.13 2.56 -14.60
N GLN A 155 2.59 3.19 -15.68
CA GLN A 155 2.48 2.60 -17.02
C GLN A 155 3.28 1.30 -17.11
N GLN A 156 4.51 1.25 -16.59
CA GLN A 156 5.30 0.02 -16.54
C GLN A 156 4.62 -1.09 -15.75
N ILE A 157 3.99 -0.77 -14.61
CA ILE A 157 3.21 -1.72 -13.81
C ILE A 157 2.06 -2.29 -14.63
N HIS A 158 1.30 -1.43 -15.32
CA HIS A 158 0.20 -1.86 -16.17
C HIS A 158 0.68 -2.75 -17.34
N ASP A 159 1.76 -2.37 -18.01
CA ASP A 159 2.31 -3.10 -19.14
C ASP A 159 2.87 -4.47 -18.73
N GLN A 160 3.47 -4.57 -17.54
CA GLN A 160 3.97 -5.83 -16.99
C GLN A 160 2.84 -6.81 -16.65
N GLY A 161 1.73 -6.28 -16.12
CA GLY A 161 0.50 -7.01 -15.86
C GLY A 161 0.66 -8.24 -14.96
N ASP A 162 -0.30 -9.16 -15.10
CA ASP A 162 -0.31 -10.44 -14.40
C ASP A 162 0.68 -11.42 -15.05
N ARG A 163 1.70 -11.85 -14.29
CA ARG A 163 2.73 -12.81 -14.72
C ARG A 163 2.48 -14.23 -14.21
N GLY A 164 1.33 -14.48 -13.58
CA GLY A 164 0.97 -15.76 -12.98
C GLY A 164 1.60 -16.01 -11.61
N ASN A 165 2.14 -14.98 -10.95
CA ASN A 165 2.64 -15.13 -9.58
C ASN A 165 1.48 -15.34 -8.59
N PRO A 166 1.74 -16.04 -7.46
CA PRO A 166 0.70 -16.43 -6.52
C PRO A 166 0.07 -15.26 -5.76
N ARG A 167 0.78 -14.13 -5.62
CA ARG A 167 0.30 -12.94 -4.91
C ARG A 167 0.06 -11.79 -5.85
N LYS A 168 -1.01 -11.03 -5.61
CA LYS A 168 -1.39 -9.86 -6.39
C LYS A 168 -1.42 -8.59 -5.53
N LEU A 169 -0.90 -7.50 -6.08
CA LEU A 169 -1.02 -6.17 -5.54
C LEU A 169 -1.77 -5.29 -6.53
N HIS A 170 -3.03 -4.98 -6.24
CA HIS A 170 -3.88 -4.17 -7.08
C HIS A 170 -3.72 -2.70 -6.74
N LEU A 171 -3.45 -1.84 -7.72
CA LEU A 171 -3.55 -0.39 -7.55
C LEU A 171 -4.84 0.08 -8.21
N CYS A 172 -5.78 0.58 -7.41
CA CYS A 172 -7.10 0.99 -7.85
C CYS A 172 -7.31 2.49 -7.60
N PHE A 173 -7.59 3.25 -8.65
CA PHE A 173 -7.81 4.69 -8.58
C PHE A 173 -9.28 5.04 -8.81
N LEU A 174 -9.67 6.26 -8.39
CA LEU A 174 -11.04 6.77 -8.48
C LEU A 174 -12.09 5.94 -7.71
N ILE A 175 -11.69 5.34 -6.58
CA ILE A 175 -12.56 4.55 -5.70
C ILE A 175 -12.51 5.11 -4.28
N SER A 176 -13.67 5.32 -3.66
CA SER A 176 -13.79 5.71 -2.25
C SER A 176 -14.45 4.60 -1.43
N PRO A 177 -13.96 4.33 -0.21
CA PRO A 177 -14.62 3.40 0.71
C PRO A 177 -15.92 3.98 1.30
#